data_AF-A0A4R4P3G1-F1
#
_entry.id   AF-A0A4R4P3G1-F1
#
_cell.length_a   1.000
_cell.length_b   1.000
_cell.length_c   1.000
_cell.angle_alpha   90.00
_cell.angle_beta   90.00
_cell.angle_gamma   90.00
#
_symmetry.space_group_name_H-M   'P 1'
#
loop_
_entity.id
_entity.type
_entity.pdbx_description
1 polymer ?
#
loop_
_entity_poly.entity_id
_entity_poly.type
_entity_poly.pdbx_seq_one_letter_code
_entity_poly.pdbx_strand_id
1 'polypeptide(L)'
;MKPQTFELLRYSDISGVSGTGIVAEGCVFTDGSVALRWHGANPSTAVWPDLDSILAVHGHCGATVVRWLDVSEMETVPGTDLLPGEVAHILATGRHTHKAVSA
;
A
#
# COMPACT_ATOMS: atom_id res chain seq x y z
N MET A 1 8.71 -11.98 -2.17
CA MET A 1 8.02 -10.77 -2.66
C MET A 1 7.29 -10.17 -1.47
N LYS A 2 7.08 -8.84 -1.44
CA LYS A 2 6.38 -8.17 -0.35
C LYS A 2 5.16 -7.43 -0.90
N PRO A 3 4.13 -7.18 -0.08
CA PRO A 3 3.02 -6.36 -0.53
C PRO A 3 3.50 -4.99 -1.01
N GLN A 4 2.94 -4.50 -2.11
CA GLN A 4 3.29 -3.21 -2.72
C GLN A 4 2.19 -2.21 -2.46
N THR A 5 2.53 -1.06 -1.88
CA THR A 5 1.58 0.00 -1.59
C THR A 5 1.48 0.99 -2.74
N PHE A 6 0.31 1.57 -2.89
CA PHE A 6 0.01 2.54 -3.95
C PHE A 6 -1.08 3.52 -3.50
N GLU A 7 -1.26 4.56 -4.30
CA GLU A 7 -2.42 5.45 -4.24
C GLU A 7 -3.13 5.49 -5.59
N LEU A 8 -4.43 5.78 -5.56
CA LEU A 8 -5.19 6.15 -6.75
C LEU A 8 -5.22 7.66 -6.88
N LEU A 9 -4.58 8.16 -7.94
CA LEU A 9 -4.58 9.58 -8.32
C LEU A 9 -5.65 9.82 -9.38
N ARG A 10 -6.63 10.67 -9.06
CA ARG A 10 -7.71 11.08 -9.95
C ARG A 10 -7.44 12.45 -10.54
N TYR A 11 -7.24 12.52 -11.85
CA TYR A 11 -7.08 13.77 -12.60
C TYR A 11 -8.42 14.43 -12.93
N SER A 12 -9.46 13.64 -13.18
CA SER A 12 -10.79 14.13 -13.52
C SER A 12 -11.87 13.33 -12.79
N ASP A 13 -12.78 14.03 -12.12
CA ASP A 13 -13.96 13.41 -11.50
C ASP A 13 -15.16 13.48 -12.43
N ILE A 14 -15.28 12.46 -13.28
CA ILE A 14 -16.39 12.34 -14.23
C ILE A 14 -17.72 12.06 -13.50
N SER A 15 -17.65 11.51 -12.29
CA SER A 15 -18.83 11.15 -11.50
C SER A 15 -19.40 12.32 -10.68
N GLY A 16 -18.56 13.30 -10.33
CA GLY A 16 -18.88 14.38 -9.41
C GLY A 16 -19.01 13.94 -7.95
N VAL A 17 -18.59 12.72 -7.60
CA VAL A 17 -18.76 12.12 -6.27
C VAL A 17 -17.49 12.22 -5.42
N SER A 18 -16.33 11.92 -6.00
CA SER A 18 -15.11 11.64 -5.24
C SER A 18 -14.08 12.77 -5.25
N GLY A 19 -14.25 13.76 -6.12
CA GLY A 19 -13.27 14.81 -6.35
C GLY A 19 -12.01 14.32 -7.08
N THR A 20 -11.02 15.22 -7.17
CA THR A 20 -9.73 14.98 -7.80
C THR A 20 -8.61 14.88 -6.76
N GLY A 21 -7.42 14.43 -7.17
CA GLY A 21 -6.28 14.20 -6.28
C GLY A 21 -6.19 12.75 -5.80
N ILE A 22 -5.62 12.53 -4.62
CA ILE A 22 -5.48 11.19 -4.04
C ILE A 22 -6.82 10.76 -3.43
N VAL A 23 -7.52 9.86 -4.12
CA VAL A 23 -8.87 9.42 -3.76
C VAL A 23 -8.89 8.11 -2.99
N ALA A 24 -7.79 7.35 -3.02
CA ALA A 24 -7.63 6.13 -2.25
C ALA A 24 -6.16 5.79 -2.06
N GLU A 25 -5.87 5.01 -1.03
CA GLU A 25 -4.62 4.27 -0.82
C GLU A 25 -4.89 2.77 -0.88
N GLY A 26 -3.87 1.97 -1.20
CA GLY A 26 -4.02 0.54 -1.30
C GLY A 26 -2.73 -0.25 -1.20
N CYS A 27 -2.89 -1.56 -1.10
CA CYS A 27 -1.82 -2.52 -0.99
C CYS A 27 -2.15 -3.75 -1.83
N VAL A 28 -1.27 -4.09 -2.77
CA VAL A 28 -1.33 -5.35 -3.52
C VAL A 28 -0.52 -6.40 -2.76
N PHE A 29 -1.18 -7.43 -2.27
CA PHE A 29 -0.55 -8.56 -1.60
C PHE A 29 0.20 -9.44 -2.58
N THR A 30 1.06 -10.31 -2.05
CA THR A 30 1.93 -11.17 -2.85
C THR A 30 1.19 -12.24 -3.66
N ASP A 31 -0.08 -12.47 -3.35
CA ASP A 31 -0.97 -13.35 -4.12
C ASP A 31 -1.77 -12.59 -5.21
N GLY A 32 -1.55 -11.28 -5.34
CA GLY A 32 -2.23 -10.41 -6.30
C GLY A 32 -3.50 -9.74 -5.75
N SER A 33 -4.04 -10.21 -4.62
CA SER A 33 -5.22 -9.60 -4.00
C SER A 33 -4.91 -8.18 -3.50
N VAL A 34 -5.94 -7.32 -3.43
CA VAL A 34 -5.75 -5.91 -3.11
C VAL A 34 -6.66 -5.48 -1.96
N ALA A 35 -6.08 -4.85 -0.94
CA ALA A 35 -6.83 -4.03 0.01
C ALA A 35 -6.80 -2.58 -0.47
N LEU A 36 -7.97 -1.95 -0.58
CA LEU A 36 -8.12 -0.56 -1.00
C LEU A 36 -8.90 0.23 0.05
N ARG A 37 -8.40 1.41 0.41
CA ARG A 37 -9.04 2.35 1.33
C ARG A 37 -9.39 3.64 0.59
N TRP A 38 -10.69 3.89 0.43
CA TRP A 38 -11.20 5.13 -0.13
C TRP A 38 -11.12 6.27 0.88
N HIS A 39 -10.70 7.43 0.40
CA HIS A 39 -10.69 8.70 1.14
C HIS A 39 -12.00 9.47 0.93
N GLY A 40 -12.14 10.61 1.61
CA GLY A 40 -13.27 11.53 1.46
C GLY A 40 -14.27 11.46 2.61
N ALA A 41 -15.47 12.04 2.39
CA ALA A 41 -16.50 12.19 3.43
C ALA A 41 -17.10 10.86 3.91
N ASN A 42 -17.05 9.83 3.07
CA ASN A 42 -17.60 8.51 3.34
C ASN A 42 -16.51 7.45 3.12
N PRO A 43 -15.49 7.39 4.00
CA PRO A 43 -14.35 6.52 3.78
C PRO A 43 -14.78 5.05 3.95
N SER A 44 -14.29 4.20 3.06
CA SER A 44 -14.64 2.78 3.02
C SER A 44 -13.44 1.92 2.64
N THR A 45 -13.46 0.66 3.07
CA THR A 45 -12.41 -0.31 2.74
C THR A 45 -13.01 -1.44 1.93
N ALA A 46 -12.35 -1.83 0.85
CA ALA A 46 -12.76 -2.93 -0.01
C ALA A 46 -11.57 -3.87 -0.28
N VAL A 47 -11.89 -5.14 -0.52
CA VAL A 47 -10.93 -6.14 -0.97
C VAL A 47 -11.27 -6.54 -2.39
N TRP A 48 -10.27 -6.59 -3.27
CA TRP A 48 -10.40 -6.91 -4.68
C TRP A 48 -9.49 -8.09 -5.04
N PRO A 49 -9.84 -8.87 -6.08
CA PRO A 49 -9.01 -9.99 -6.52
C PRO A 49 -7.68 -9.52 -7.14
N ASP A 50 -7.67 -8.36 -7.78
CA ASP A 50 -6.51 -7.79 -8.47
C ASP A 50 -6.70 -6.29 -8.73
N LEU A 51 -5.60 -5.63 -9.12
CA LEU A 51 -5.57 -4.20 -9.43
C LEU A 51 -6.32 -3.85 -10.73
N ASP A 52 -6.33 -4.78 -11.69
CA ASP A 52 -7.02 -4.59 -12.98
C ASP A 52 -8.53 -4.46 -12.77
N SER A 53 -9.10 -5.23 -11.86
CA SER A 53 -10.52 -5.15 -11.47
C SER A 53 -10.86 -3.78 -10.87
N ILE A 54 -9.96 -3.18 -10.09
CA ILE A 54 -10.12 -1.83 -9.56
C ILE A 54 -10.11 -0.82 -10.71
N LEU A 55 -9.15 -0.91 -11.62
CA LEU A 55 -9.00 0.02 -12.75
C LEU A 55 -10.10 -0.11 -13.79
N ALA A 56 -10.64 -1.31 -14.01
CA ALA A 56 -11.77 -1.54 -14.88
C ALA A 56 -13.02 -0.75 -14.42
N VAL A 57 -13.24 -0.68 -13.10
CA VAL A 57 -14.40 0.01 -12.51
C VAL A 57 -14.12 1.50 -12.26
N HIS A 58 -12.92 1.83 -11.78
CA HIS A 58 -12.61 3.15 -11.23
C HIS A 58 -11.56 3.95 -12.03
N GLY A 59 -10.95 3.36 -13.06
CA GLY A 59 -9.91 3.97 -13.88
C GLY A 59 -10.43 5.04 -14.84
N HIS A 60 -11.69 4.91 -15.30
CA HIS A 60 -12.39 5.89 -16.14
C HIS A 60 -11.54 6.40 -17.32
N CYS A 61 -11.09 5.50 -18.20
CA CYS A 61 -10.26 5.82 -19.37
C CYS A 61 -9.00 6.65 -19.06
N GLY A 62 -8.37 6.41 -17.91
CA GLY A 62 -7.15 7.11 -17.48
C GLY A 62 -7.42 8.37 -16.65
N ALA A 63 -8.69 8.70 -16.34
CA ALA A 63 -9.00 9.77 -15.40
C ALA A 63 -8.58 9.43 -13.97
N THR A 64 -8.38 8.15 -13.65
CA THR A 64 -7.75 7.67 -12.41
C THR A 64 -6.62 6.71 -12.72
N VAL A 65 -5.46 6.92 -12.11
CA VAL A 65 -4.25 6.11 -12.33
C VAL A 65 -3.66 5.64 -11.00
N VAL A 66 -2.86 4.58 -11.07
CA VAL A 66 -2.12 4.05 -9.92
C VAL A 66 -0.79 4.79 -9.80
N ARG A 67 -0.51 5.31 -8.60
CA ARG A 67 0.80 5.84 -8.20
C ARG A 67 1.41 4.88 -7.17
N TRP A 68 2.44 4.15 -7.58
CA TRP A 68 3.16 3.25 -6.67
C TRP A 68 3.98 4.04 -5.64
N LEU A 69 3.93 3.61 -4.39
CA LEU A 69 4.74 4.16 -3.30
C LEU A 69 6.04 3.35 -3.19
N ASP A 70 7.17 4.04 -3.12
CA ASP A 70 8.46 3.38 -3.02
C ASP A 70 8.63 2.75 -1.63
N VAL A 71 9.28 1.59 -1.58
CA VAL A 71 9.29 0.72 -0.40
C VAL A 71 10.49 0.95 0.50
N SER A 72 11.00 2.19 0.54
CA SER A 72 12.18 2.58 1.32
C SER A 72 12.05 2.34 2.83
N GLU A 73 10.86 1.98 3.32
CA GLU A 73 10.58 1.51 4.69
C GLU A 73 11.09 0.07 4.96
N MET A 74 11.72 -0.57 3.97
CA MET A 74 11.91 -2.02 3.93
C MET A 74 13.23 -2.44 3.27
N GLU A 75 14.13 -1.48 3.07
CA GLU A 75 15.56 -1.75 2.93
C GLU A 75 16.17 -1.93 4.32
N THR A 76 17.16 -2.79 4.47
CA THR A 76 17.82 -2.94 5.76
C THR A 76 18.55 -1.66 6.13
N VAL A 77 18.58 -1.34 7.42
CA VAL A 77 19.32 -0.17 7.89
C VAL A 77 20.80 -0.37 7.55
N PRO A 78 21.47 0.57 6.86
CA PRO A 78 22.85 0.40 6.43
C PRO A 78 23.76 -0.07 7.57
N GLY A 79 24.52 -1.16 7.32
CA GLY A 79 25.36 -1.78 8.35
C GLY A 79 24.65 -2.76 9.27
N THR A 80 23.37 -3.08 9.00
CA THR A 80 22.60 -4.11 9.71
C THR A 80 21.81 -4.97 8.73
N ASP A 81 21.42 -6.16 9.17
CA ASP A 81 20.49 -7.03 8.45
C ASP A 81 19.03 -6.78 8.87
N LEU A 82 18.77 -5.71 9.63
CA LEU A 82 17.46 -5.42 10.20
C LEU A 82 16.70 -4.42 9.35
N LEU A 83 15.40 -4.65 9.21
CA LEU A 83 14.50 -3.63 8.66
C LEU A 83 14.33 -2.49 9.69
N PRO A 84 14.05 -1.25 9.24
CA PRO A 84 13.81 -0.10 10.11
C PRO A 84 12.78 -0.40 11.22
N GLY A 85 11.73 -1.15 10.90
CA GLY A 85 10.72 -1.58 11.86
C GLY A 85 11.22 -2.55 12.94
N GLU A 86 12.18 -3.41 12.63
CA GLU A 86 12.78 -4.35 13.60
C GLU A 86 13.75 -3.63 14.54
N VAL A 87 14.54 -2.69 13.99
CA VAL A 87 15.40 -1.81 14.80
C VAL A 87 14.55 -1.00 15.79
N ALA A 88 13.48 -0.39 15.32
CA ALA A 88 12.55 0.36 16.18
C ALA A 88 11.94 -0.51 17.27
N HIS A 89 11.54 -1.75 16.94
CA HIS A 89 10.99 -2.70 17.91
C HIS A 89 12.01 -3.10 19.00
N ILE A 90 13.25 -3.38 18.62
CA ILE A 90 14.32 -3.76 19.55
C ILE A 90 14.65 -2.59 20.48
N LEU A 91 14.80 -1.37 19.95
CA LEU A 91 15.09 -0.20 20.77
C LEU A 91 13.97 0.10 21.76
N ALA A 92 12.70 -0.08 21.37
CA ALA A 92 11.56 0.19 22.22
C ALA A 92 11.31 -0.88 23.30
N THR A 93 11.61 -2.15 23.00
CA THR A 93 11.19 -3.28 23.85
C THR A 93 12.34 -4.11 24.42
N GLY A 94 13.55 -3.93 23.89
CA GLY A 94 14.73 -4.76 24.18
C GLY A 94 14.64 -6.18 23.62
N ARG A 95 13.69 -6.48 22.73
CA ARG A 95 13.42 -7.84 22.21
C ARG A 95 13.57 -7.88 20.69
N HIS A 96 14.11 -8.99 20.19
CA HIS A 96 14.12 -9.29 18.76
C HIS A 96 12.80 -9.94 18.34
N THR A 97 12.32 -9.60 17.14
CA THR A 97 11.05 -10.06 16.58
C THR A 97 11.06 -11.52 16.10
N HIS A 98 12.25 -12.12 15.85
CA HIS A 98 12.38 -13.54 15.49
C HIS A 98 13.60 -14.23 16.15
N LYS A 99 13.41 -15.46 16.64
CA LYS A 99 14.49 -16.36 17.10
C LYS A 99 15.09 -17.05 15.87
N ALA A 100 16.41 -17.02 15.69
CA ALA A 100 17.08 -17.83 14.68
C ALA A 100 16.76 -19.32 14.89
N VAL A 101 16.35 -20.03 13.83
CA VAL A 101 16.44 -21.49 13.80
C VAL A 101 17.91 -21.80 13.61
N SER A 102 18.51 -22.44 14.61
CA SER A 102 19.92 -22.80 14.67
C SER A 102 20.26 -24.01 13.78
N ALA A 103 21.31 -23.90 12.99
CA ALA A 103 22.21 -25.00 12.63
C ALA A 103 23.64 -24.45 12.56
#